data_AF-A0A527VWS4-F1
#
_entry.id   AF-A0A527VWS4-F1
#
_cell.length_a   1.000
_cell.length_b   1.000
_cell.length_c   1.000
_cell.angle_alpha   90.00
_cell.angle_beta   90.00
_cell.angle_gamma   90.00
#
_symmetry.space_group_name_H-M   'P 1'
#
loop_
_entity.id
_entity.type
_entity.pdbx_description
1 polymer ?
#
loop_
_entity_poly.entity_id
_entity_poly.type
_entity_poly.pdbx_seq_one_letter_code
_entity_poly.pdbx_strand_id
1 'polypeptide(L)'
;QAKVEKMAYHPGCRLVFGDGTPDILAYPRDRRGWGHLCRMLTQANLRDKTEKGATLLELDDLLEWGDRMSLAILPNLSGGAEGNPEFISRLKDRFGAALRLAVAPDYGGNDRFRIEQAAAMAEQARVPLMATNDVLYHAAERRPLQDVLTAIRLNTPVCEVGLELTANAERHLKPPLEMARLFRRHPEALAETLRFADELTFSLSDLEYNYPDEPTESGLGPQAELERLAREGAVRRYPA
;
A
#
# COMPACT_ATOMS: atom_id res chain seq x y z
N GLN A 1 3.19 -13.82 12.78
CA GLN A 1 2.50 -14.92 12.07
C GLN A 1 3.16 -15.26 10.74
N ALA A 2 3.32 -14.35 9.77
CA ALA A 2 3.93 -14.68 8.47
C ALA A 2 5.33 -15.36 8.54
N LYS A 3 6.23 -14.85 9.40
CA LYS A 3 7.55 -15.48 9.65
C LYS A 3 7.46 -16.90 10.23
N VAL A 4 6.44 -17.16 11.05
CA VAL A 4 6.21 -18.47 11.69
C VAL A 4 5.69 -19.47 10.66
N GLU A 5 4.82 -19.01 9.76
CA GLU A 5 4.20 -19.80 8.68
C GLU A 5 5.07 -19.88 7.41
N LYS A 6 6.29 -19.32 7.42
CA LYS A 6 7.21 -19.25 6.26
C LYS A 6 6.57 -18.65 4.99
N MET A 7 5.68 -17.69 5.16
CA MET A 7 5.08 -16.95 4.04
C MET A 7 5.93 -15.72 3.72
N ALA A 8 6.12 -15.45 2.42
CA ALA A 8 6.68 -14.19 1.97
C ALA A 8 5.77 -13.05 2.42
N TYR A 9 6.36 -12.03 3.03
CA TYR A 9 5.65 -10.87 3.57
C TYR A 9 6.23 -9.61 2.95
N HIS A 10 5.41 -8.91 2.18
CA HIS A 10 5.78 -7.69 1.48
C HIS A 10 4.95 -6.53 2.05
N PRO A 11 5.53 -5.68 2.92
CA PRO A 11 4.83 -4.52 3.42
C PRO A 11 4.67 -3.50 2.28
N GLY A 12 3.53 -2.81 2.27
CA GLY A 12 3.18 -1.80 1.27
C GLY A 12 1.88 -1.12 1.68
N CYS A 13 1.38 -0.24 0.82
CA CYS A 13 0.10 0.43 1.07
C CYS A 13 -0.63 0.79 -0.23
N ARG A 14 -1.94 0.99 -0.12
CA ARG A 14 -2.75 1.67 -1.14
C ARG A 14 -2.64 3.18 -0.89
N LEU A 15 -2.10 3.90 -1.87
CA LEU A 15 -2.08 5.35 -1.91
C LEU A 15 -3.40 5.82 -2.52
N VAL A 16 -4.12 6.66 -1.79
CA VAL A 16 -5.36 7.31 -2.21
C VAL A 16 -5.08 8.80 -2.30
N PHE A 17 -5.33 9.39 -3.47
CA PHE A 17 -4.92 10.76 -3.76
C PHE A 17 -6.10 11.73 -3.71
N GLY A 18 -5.85 12.95 -3.24
CA GLY A 18 -6.84 14.02 -3.13
C GLY A 18 -7.02 14.85 -4.41
N ASP A 19 -6.20 14.64 -5.43
CA ASP A 19 -6.14 15.45 -6.66
C ASP A 19 -6.77 14.79 -7.89
N GLY A 20 -7.48 13.67 -7.69
CA GLY A 20 -8.08 12.89 -8.78
C GLY A 20 -7.14 11.89 -9.43
N THR A 21 -5.89 11.76 -8.93
CA THR A 21 -5.01 10.66 -9.32
C THR A 21 -5.65 9.32 -8.91
N PRO A 22 -5.68 8.31 -9.80
CA PRO A 22 -6.18 6.99 -9.45
C PRO A 22 -5.37 6.38 -8.31
N ASP A 23 -5.99 5.50 -7.53
CA ASP A 23 -5.29 4.82 -6.45
C ASP A 23 -4.10 4.01 -6.96
N ILE A 24 -3.00 4.04 -6.22
CA ILE A 24 -1.77 3.32 -6.58
C ILE A 24 -1.35 2.42 -5.43
N LEU A 25 -1.21 1.13 -5.70
CA LEU A 25 -0.57 0.21 -4.77
C LEU A 25 0.93 0.44 -4.81
N ALA A 26 1.53 0.78 -3.68
CA ALA A 26 2.95 1.07 -3.55
C ALA A 26 3.63 0.07 -2.62
N TYR A 27 4.62 -0.63 -3.17
CA TYR A 27 5.41 -1.63 -2.46
C TYR A 27 6.89 -1.27 -2.54
N PRO A 28 7.55 -0.92 -1.42
CA PRO A 28 8.98 -0.68 -1.41
C PRO A 28 9.77 -1.94 -1.76
N ARG A 29 10.74 -1.78 -2.66
CA ARG A 29 11.64 -2.86 -3.09
C ARG A 29 12.74 -3.14 -2.07
N ASP A 30 13.13 -2.13 -1.30
CA ASP A 30 14.21 -2.18 -0.31
C ASP A 30 14.00 -1.19 0.85
N ARG A 31 14.91 -1.21 1.85
CA ARG A 31 14.87 -0.34 3.04
C ARG A 31 14.86 1.15 2.71
N ARG A 32 15.53 1.61 1.64
CA ARG A 32 15.50 3.03 1.24
C ARG A 32 14.14 3.39 0.66
N GLY A 33 13.57 2.52 -0.17
CA GLY A 33 12.19 2.67 -0.65
C GLY A 33 11.18 2.74 0.50
N TRP A 34 11.36 1.94 1.56
CA TRP A 34 10.52 2.04 2.76
C TRP A 34 10.66 3.40 3.44
N GLY A 35 11.88 3.92 3.56
CA GLY A 35 12.14 5.27 4.06
C GLY A 35 11.45 6.35 3.23
N HIS A 36 11.48 6.24 1.89
CA HIS A 36 10.78 7.15 1.00
C HIS A 36 9.26 7.11 1.22
N LEU A 37 8.69 5.90 1.33
CA LEU A 37 7.26 5.71 1.57
C LEU A 37 6.84 6.36 2.90
N CYS A 38 7.58 6.11 3.98
CA CYS A 38 7.32 6.72 5.27
C CYS A 38 7.44 8.25 5.22
N ARG A 39 8.44 8.78 4.50
CA ARG A 39 8.65 10.23 4.34
C ARG A 39 7.50 10.88 3.60
N MET A 40 7.09 10.30 2.47
CA MET A 40 5.96 10.73 1.65
C MET A 40 4.67 10.81 2.48
N LEU A 41 4.32 9.72 3.17
CA LEU A 41 3.11 9.67 4.01
C LEU A 41 3.19 10.66 5.18
N THR A 42 4.38 10.85 5.76
CA THR A 42 4.59 11.81 6.85
C THR A 42 4.40 13.25 6.36
N GLN A 43 4.96 13.60 5.19
CA GLN A 43 4.80 14.93 4.61
C GLN A 43 3.34 15.21 4.27
N ALA A 44 2.65 14.27 3.62
CA ALA A 44 1.22 14.40 3.31
C ALA A 44 0.37 14.60 4.58
N ASN A 45 0.69 13.89 5.68
CA ASN A 45 0.00 14.05 6.96
C ASN A 45 0.29 15.36 7.69
N LEU A 46 1.43 16.01 7.42
CA LEU A 46 1.86 17.25 8.08
C LEU A 46 1.46 18.52 7.33
N ARG A 47 0.82 18.42 6.16
CA ARG A 47 0.34 19.59 5.41
C ARG A 47 -0.73 20.34 6.22
N ASP A 48 -0.67 21.67 6.22
CA ASP A 48 -1.56 22.53 7.03
C ASP A 48 -3.06 22.34 6.74
N LYS A 49 -3.40 21.91 5.52
CA LYS A 49 -4.78 21.65 5.09
C LYS A 49 -5.30 20.27 5.49
N THR A 50 -4.43 19.38 6.00
CA THR A 50 -4.77 18.00 6.32
C THR A 50 -5.55 17.95 7.62
N GLU A 51 -6.79 17.45 7.56
CA GLU A 51 -7.54 17.08 8.76
C GLU A 51 -6.97 15.78 9.34
N LYS A 52 -6.99 15.66 10.68
CA LYS A 52 -6.49 14.46 11.35
C LYS A 52 -7.24 13.22 10.87
N GLY A 53 -6.51 12.29 10.25
CA GLY A 53 -7.08 11.05 9.70
C GLY A 53 -7.49 11.14 8.22
N ALA A 54 -7.34 12.30 7.58
CA ALA A 54 -7.64 12.52 6.17
C ALA A 54 -6.37 12.94 5.40
N THR A 55 -5.40 12.04 5.30
CA THR A 55 -4.11 12.28 4.62
C THR A 55 -4.32 12.89 3.23
N LEU A 56 -3.83 14.12 3.01
CA LEU A 56 -3.86 14.77 1.70
C LEU A 56 -2.60 14.41 0.90
N LEU A 57 -2.67 13.31 0.17
CA LEU A 57 -1.63 12.87 -0.75
C LEU A 57 -1.93 13.39 -2.16
N GLU A 58 -0.93 13.95 -2.82
CA GLU A 58 -1.00 14.43 -4.20
C GLU A 58 -0.01 13.67 -5.09
N LEU A 59 -0.22 13.71 -6.40
CA LEU A 59 0.66 13.06 -7.36
C LEU A 59 2.11 13.52 -7.24
N ASP A 60 2.33 14.80 -6.97
CA ASP A 60 3.67 15.38 -6.84
C ASP A 60 4.46 14.72 -5.70
N ASP A 61 3.80 14.31 -4.61
CA ASP A 61 4.43 13.56 -3.53
C ASP A 61 4.98 12.21 -4.03
N LEU A 62 4.20 11.53 -4.88
CA LEU A 62 4.63 10.28 -5.50
C LEU A 62 5.75 10.51 -6.53
N LEU A 63 5.70 11.59 -7.32
CA LEU A 63 6.75 11.90 -8.29
C LEU A 63 8.08 12.21 -7.61
N GLU A 64 8.05 12.83 -6.43
CA GLU A 64 9.22 13.11 -5.61
C GLU A 64 9.76 11.84 -4.93
N TRP A 65 8.90 11.08 -4.23
CA TRP A 65 9.34 10.00 -3.34
C TRP A 65 9.15 8.58 -3.88
N GLY A 66 8.47 8.38 -5.00
CA GLY A 66 8.10 7.06 -5.53
C GLY A 66 9.26 6.19 -6.02
N ASP A 67 10.50 6.67 -5.95
CA ASP A 67 11.68 5.89 -6.28
C ASP A 67 11.86 4.67 -5.36
N ARG A 68 12.45 3.60 -5.92
CA ARG A 68 12.68 2.33 -5.23
C ARG A 68 11.41 1.63 -4.74
N MET A 69 10.27 1.93 -5.34
CA MET A 69 9.02 1.19 -5.17
C MET A 69 8.68 0.42 -6.44
N SER A 70 7.88 -0.63 -6.31
CA SER A 70 7.10 -1.24 -7.38
C SER A 70 5.66 -0.75 -7.20
N LEU A 71 5.07 -0.25 -8.29
CA LEU A 71 3.82 0.50 -8.29
C LEU A 71 2.79 -0.20 -9.16
N ALA A 72 1.53 -0.21 -8.72
CA ALA A 72 0.43 -0.70 -9.55
C ALA A 72 -0.77 0.25 -9.48
N ILE A 73 -1.09 0.87 -10.61
CA ILE A 73 -2.22 1.80 -10.75
C ILE A 73 -3.52 0.99 -10.79
N LEU A 74 -4.52 1.41 -10.03
CA LEU A 74 -5.89 0.91 -10.08
C LEU A 74 -6.76 1.92 -10.84
N PRO A 75 -6.90 1.81 -12.18
CA PRO A 75 -7.64 2.78 -12.96
C PRO A 75 -9.14 2.70 -12.65
N ASN A 76 -9.81 3.85 -12.71
CA ASN A 76 -11.26 3.90 -12.71
C ASN A 76 -11.79 3.51 -14.09
N LEU A 77 -12.34 2.30 -14.20
CA LEU A 77 -12.90 1.75 -15.45
C LEU A 77 -14.40 2.11 -15.62
N SER A 78 -15.00 2.80 -14.64
CA SER A 78 -16.44 3.01 -14.54
C SER A 78 -16.91 4.39 -15.03
N GLY A 79 -16.02 5.38 -15.18
CA GLY A 79 -16.37 6.75 -15.55
C GLY A 79 -15.19 7.53 -16.13
N GLY A 80 -15.44 8.37 -17.14
CA GLY A 80 -14.42 9.00 -17.99
C GLY A 80 -13.38 9.88 -17.30
N ALA A 81 -12.28 10.11 -18.03
CA ALA A 81 -11.07 10.91 -17.75
C ALA A 81 -9.99 10.28 -16.84
N GLU A 82 -10.32 9.53 -15.79
CA GLU A 82 -9.32 9.02 -14.81
C GLU A 82 -8.50 7.82 -15.32
N GLY A 83 -8.98 7.13 -16.34
CA GLY A 83 -8.25 6.08 -17.06
C GLY A 83 -7.48 6.57 -18.28
N ASN A 84 -7.03 7.83 -18.34
CA ASN A 84 -6.35 8.35 -19.53
C ASN A 84 -5.03 7.58 -19.78
N PRO A 85 -4.87 6.86 -20.91
CA PRO A 85 -3.63 6.19 -21.26
C PRO A 85 -2.41 7.13 -21.28
N GLU A 86 -2.61 8.42 -21.58
CA GLU A 86 -1.55 9.43 -21.56
C GLU A 86 -1.02 9.68 -20.14
N PHE A 87 -1.90 9.67 -19.13
CA PHE A 87 -1.52 9.81 -17.73
C PHE A 87 -0.64 8.62 -17.29
N ILE A 88 -1.07 7.41 -17.64
CA ILE A 88 -0.30 6.19 -17.35
C ILE A 88 1.03 6.21 -18.09
N SER A 89 1.07 6.68 -19.34
CA SER A 89 2.31 6.85 -20.09
C SER A 89 3.26 7.83 -19.41
N ARG A 90 2.78 8.97 -18.90
CA ARG A 90 3.61 9.92 -18.15
C ARG A 90 4.20 9.30 -16.89
N LEU A 91 3.42 8.51 -16.15
CA LEU A 91 3.93 7.81 -14.98
C LEU A 91 4.92 6.72 -15.38
N LYS A 92 4.69 6.04 -16.50
CA LYS A 92 5.64 5.07 -17.05
C LYS A 92 6.96 5.75 -17.40
N ASP A 93 6.95 6.95 -17.98
CA ASP A 93 8.18 7.67 -18.30
C ASP A 93 8.99 8.00 -17.03
N ARG A 94 8.31 8.24 -15.90
CA ARG A 94 8.94 8.50 -14.59
C ARG A 94 9.44 7.24 -13.87
N PHE A 95 8.64 6.18 -13.84
CA PHE A 95 8.89 4.99 -13.00
C PHE A 95 9.37 3.76 -13.78
N GLY A 96 9.31 3.81 -15.11
CA GLY A 96 9.79 2.77 -16.01
C GLY A 96 9.11 1.42 -15.75
N ALA A 97 9.93 0.37 -15.68
CA ALA A 97 9.47 -1.00 -15.49
C ALA A 97 8.84 -1.27 -14.10
N ALA A 98 8.98 -0.35 -13.14
CA ALA A 98 8.40 -0.52 -11.82
C ALA A 98 6.86 -0.37 -11.82
N LEU A 99 6.29 0.25 -12.86
CA LEU A 99 4.87 0.57 -12.97
C LEU A 99 4.08 -0.51 -13.68
N ARG A 100 2.98 -0.94 -13.06
CA ARG A 100 1.97 -1.85 -13.63
C ARG A 100 0.62 -1.18 -13.67
N LEU A 101 -0.26 -1.70 -14.52
CA LEU A 101 -1.69 -1.45 -14.45
C LEU A 101 -2.35 -2.66 -13.78
N ALA A 102 -2.91 -2.48 -12.58
CA ALA A 102 -3.62 -3.52 -11.86
C ALA A 102 -5.12 -3.48 -12.17
N VAL A 103 -5.73 -4.66 -12.30
CA VAL A 103 -7.18 -4.79 -12.44
C VAL A 103 -7.73 -5.83 -11.47
N ALA A 104 -8.84 -5.49 -10.82
CA ALA A 104 -9.60 -6.37 -9.96
C ALA A 104 -10.95 -6.69 -10.60
N PRO A 105 -11.43 -7.95 -10.50
CA PRO A 105 -12.84 -8.27 -10.76
C PRO A 105 -13.74 -7.51 -9.76
N ASP A 106 -14.84 -6.93 -10.24
CA ASP A 106 -15.86 -6.28 -9.41
C ASP A 106 -17.15 -7.12 -9.29
N TYR A 107 -17.29 -8.17 -10.12
CA TYR A 107 -18.46 -9.05 -10.15
C TYR A 107 -19.78 -8.29 -10.43
N GLY A 108 -19.70 -7.19 -11.18
CA GLY A 108 -20.84 -6.41 -11.69
C GLY A 108 -21.47 -6.99 -12.97
N GLY A 109 -21.05 -8.19 -13.40
CA GLY A 109 -21.51 -8.83 -14.64
C GLY A 109 -20.81 -8.36 -15.91
N ASN A 110 -19.95 -7.34 -15.82
CA ASN A 110 -19.16 -6.79 -16.91
C ASN A 110 -17.63 -6.96 -16.73
N ASP A 111 -17.19 -7.83 -15.81
CA ASP A 111 -15.76 -8.09 -15.54
C ASP A 111 -14.95 -8.36 -16.80
N ARG A 112 -15.51 -9.16 -17.72
CA ARG A 112 -14.85 -9.44 -19.00
C ARG A 112 -14.57 -8.16 -19.78
N PHE A 113 -15.53 -7.25 -19.84
CA PHE A 113 -15.37 -5.97 -20.54
C PHE A 113 -14.35 -5.08 -19.81
N ARG A 114 -14.43 -5.00 -18.49
CA ARG A 114 -13.51 -4.21 -17.65
C ARG A 114 -12.05 -4.69 -17.79
N ILE A 115 -11.82 -5.99 -17.72
CA ILE A 115 -10.48 -6.58 -17.85
C ILE A 115 -9.93 -6.32 -19.25
N GLU A 116 -10.72 -6.47 -20.31
CA GLU A 116 -10.28 -6.17 -21.68
C GLU A 116 -9.99 -4.68 -21.87
N GLN A 117 -10.79 -3.79 -21.27
CA GLN A 117 -10.51 -2.35 -21.28
C GLN A 117 -9.20 -2.01 -20.55
N ALA A 118 -8.96 -2.63 -19.39
CA ALA A 118 -7.71 -2.49 -18.65
C ALA A 118 -6.52 -3.03 -19.47
N ALA A 119 -6.68 -4.16 -20.17
CA ALA A 119 -5.66 -4.73 -21.04
C ALA A 119 -5.32 -3.79 -22.21
N ALA A 120 -6.32 -3.24 -22.89
CA ALA A 120 -6.13 -2.28 -23.97
C ALA A 120 -5.43 -1.00 -23.49
N MET A 121 -5.79 -0.50 -22.30
CA MET A 121 -5.15 0.66 -21.67
C MET A 121 -3.69 0.37 -21.31
N ALA A 122 -3.40 -0.81 -20.76
CA ALA A 122 -2.05 -1.26 -20.43
C ALA A 122 -1.18 -1.37 -21.69
N GLU A 123 -1.73 -1.93 -22.78
CA GLU A 123 -1.06 -2.03 -24.08
C GLU A 123 -0.76 -0.65 -24.67
N GLN A 124 -1.74 0.25 -24.70
CA GLN A 124 -1.58 1.60 -25.23
C GLN A 124 -0.53 2.41 -24.46
N ALA A 125 -0.54 2.33 -23.12
CA ALA A 125 0.47 2.96 -22.27
C ALA A 125 1.78 2.16 -22.19
N ARG A 126 1.83 0.97 -22.81
CA ARG A 126 2.97 0.05 -22.81
C ARG A 126 3.45 -0.33 -21.39
N VAL A 127 2.53 -0.55 -20.47
CA VAL A 127 2.80 -1.05 -19.11
C VAL A 127 2.28 -2.48 -18.96
N PRO A 128 2.88 -3.33 -18.13
CA PRO A 128 2.35 -4.67 -17.88
C PRO A 128 0.99 -4.61 -17.17
N LEU A 129 0.05 -5.44 -17.62
CA LEU A 129 -1.20 -5.72 -16.90
C LEU A 129 -0.92 -6.68 -15.74
N MET A 130 -1.50 -6.42 -14.57
CA MET A 130 -1.36 -7.26 -13.38
C MET A 130 -2.73 -7.58 -12.77
N ALA A 131 -2.95 -8.84 -12.42
CA ALA A 131 -4.16 -9.26 -11.73
C ALA A 131 -4.08 -8.95 -10.23
N THR A 132 -5.17 -8.42 -9.67
CA THR A 132 -5.37 -8.32 -8.22
C THR A 132 -6.81 -8.73 -7.87
N ASN A 133 -7.12 -8.92 -6.60
CA ASN A 133 -8.49 -9.13 -6.14
C ASN A 133 -8.96 -8.05 -5.14
N ASP A 134 -8.13 -7.02 -4.91
CA ASP A 134 -8.39 -5.90 -4.00
C ASP A 134 -8.98 -6.38 -2.65
N VAL A 135 -8.31 -7.35 -2.02
CA VAL A 135 -8.89 -8.15 -0.94
C VAL A 135 -9.15 -7.33 0.32
N LEU A 136 -10.34 -7.51 0.92
CA LEU A 136 -10.72 -6.91 2.21
C LEU A 136 -10.75 -7.93 3.35
N TYR A 137 -10.95 -9.21 3.05
CA TYR A 137 -11.11 -10.26 4.05
C TYR A 137 -10.55 -11.61 3.58
N HIS A 138 -10.31 -12.54 4.50
CA HIS A 138 -9.67 -13.82 4.16
C HIS A 138 -10.63 -14.82 3.50
N ALA A 139 -11.93 -14.76 3.78
CA ALA A 139 -12.92 -15.73 3.30
C ALA A 139 -14.28 -15.06 3.04
N ALA A 140 -15.06 -15.57 2.09
CA ALA A 140 -16.31 -14.95 1.64
C ALA A 140 -17.33 -14.75 2.78
N GLU A 141 -17.36 -15.67 3.75
CA GLU A 141 -18.25 -15.65 4.91
C GLU A 141 -17.96 -14.48 5.86
N ARG A 142 -16.84 -13.78 5.69
CA ARG A 142 -16.46 -12.59 6.48
C ARG A 142 -17.05 -11.29 5.96
N ARG A 143 -17.79 -11.30 4.85
CA ARG A 143 -18.49 -10.11 4.33
C ARG A 143 -19.33 -9.40 5.39
N PRO A 144 -20.18 -10.05 6.21
CA PRO A 144 -20.97 -9.34 7.22
C PRO A 144 -20.11 -8.59 8.24
N LEU A 145 -18.94 -9.13 8.60
CA LEU A 145 -17.99 -8.44 9.48
C LEU A 145 -17.40 -7.20 8.77
N GLN A 146 -17.06 -7.30 7.49
CA GLN A 146 -16.61 -6.16 6.71
C GLN A 146 -17.68 -5.07 6.60
N ASP A 147 -18.96 -5.44 6.46
CA ASP A 147 -20.07 -4.49 6.43
C ASP A 147 -20.18 -3.73 7.76
N VAL A 148 -20.00 -4.43 8.89
CA VAL A 148 -19.94 -3.80 10.23
C VAL A 148 -18.74 -2.86 10.36
N LEU A 149 -17.55 -3.25 9.89
CA LEU A 149 -16.37 -2.37 9.92
C LEU A 149 -16.56 -1.12 9.05
N THR A 150 -17.23 -1.27 7.91
CA THR A 150 -17.61 -0.14 7.05
C THR A 150 -18.60 0.79 7.73
N ALA A 151 -19.64 0.24 8.37
CA ALA A 151 -20.63 0.98 9.15
C ALA A 151 -19.99 1.78 10.30
N ILE A 152 -19.06 1.17 11.03
CA ILE A 152 -18.29 1.84 12.10
C ILE A 152 -17.46 3.00 11.51
N ARG A 153 -16.74 2.77 10.41
CA ARG A 153 -15.94 3.80 9.73
C ARG A 153 -16.78 4.99 9.29
N LEU A 154 -17.99 4.74 8.80
CA LEU A 154 -18.93 5.77 8.34
C LEU A 154 -19.81 6.32 9.46
N ASN A 155 -19.64 5.85 10.70
CA ASN A 155 -20.48 6.20 11.85
C ASN A 155 -21.98 6.13 11.55
N THR A 156 -22.41 5.08 10.84
CA THR A 156 -23.78 4.92 10.33
C THR A 156 -24.27 3.50 10.64
N PRO A 157 -25.53 3.28 11.08
CA PRO A 157 -26.08 1.95 11.28
C PRO A 157 -26.00 1.09 10.00
N VAL A 158 -25.69 -0.20 10.13
CA VAL A 158 -25.47 -1.11 8.97
C VAL A 158 -26.65 -1.08 7.97
N CYS A 159 -27.89 -0.97 8.46
CA CYS A 159 -29.09 -0.91 7.63
C CYS A 159 -29.24 0.39 6.82
N GLU A 160 -28.46 1.43 7.13
CA GLU A 160 -28.52 2.76 6.52
C GLU A 160 -27.30 3.07 5.63
N VAL A 161 -26.25 2.25 5.67
CA VAL A 161 -24.99 2.47 4.92
C VAL A 161 -25.21 2.49 3.39
N GLY A 162 -26.18 1.74 2.88
CA GLY A 162 -26.55 1.77 1.46
C GLY A 162 -25.45 1.28 0.53
N LEU A 163 -25.12 2.07 -0.50
CA LEU A 163 -24.21 1.70 -1.60
C LEU A 163 -22.73 1.69 -1.23
N GLU A 164 -22.38 2.18 -0.03
CA GLU A 164 -21.02 2.08 0.50
C GLU A 164 -20.65 0.65 0.91
N LEU A 165 -21.65 -0.25 1.07
CA LEU A 165 -21.41 -1.67 1.25
C LEU A 165 -21.10 -2.34 -0.08
N THR A 166 -20.19 -3.31 -0.06
CA THR A 166 -19.90 -4.11 -1.26
C THR A 166 -21.14 -4.92 -1.65
N ALA A 167 -21.49 -4.91 -2.94
CA ALA A 167 -22.67 -5.62 -3.45
C ALA A 167 -22.57 -7.16 -3.29
N ASN A 168 -21.36 -7.70 -3.33
CA ASN A 168 -21.06 -9.13 -3.31
C ASN A 168 -19.95 -9.47 -2.29
N ALA A 169 -19.67 -10.77 -2.10
CA ALA A 169 -18.68 -11.28 -1.15
C ALA A 169 -17.32 -11.61 -1.81
N GLU A 170 -16.99 -10.97 -2.93
CA GLU A 170 -15.93 -11.46 -3.83
C GLU A 170 -14.54 -10.90 -3.51
N ARG A 171 -14.44 -9.89 -2.64
CA ARG A 171 -13.17 -9.31 -2.17
C ARG A 171 -12.51 -10.15 -1.05
N HIS A 172 -12.58 -11.48 -1.15
CA HIS A 172 -11.88 -12.42 -0.28
C HIS A 172 -10.56 -12.94 -0.89
N LEU A 173 -9.72 -13.67 -0.15
CA LEU A 173 -8.56 -14.36 -0.72
C LEU A 173 -9.01 -15.52 -1.62
N LYS A 174 -9.03 -15.29 -2.92
CA LYS A 174 -9.44 -16.30 -3.91
C LYS A 174 -8.39 -17.39 -4.12
N PRO A 175 -8.81 -18.66 -4.31
CA PRO A 175 -7.91 -19.71 -4.74
C PRO A 175 -7.27 -19.41 -6.11
N PRO A 176 -6.03 -19.85 -6.37
CA PRO A 176 -5.35 -19.61 -7.65
C PRO A 176 -6.13 -20.09 -8.88
N LEU A 177 -6.85 -21.22 -8.77
CA LEU A 177 -7.65 -21.76 -9.87
C LEU A 177 -8.82 -20.84 -10.26
N GLU A 178 -9.40 -20.13 -9.30
CA GLU A 178 -10.47 -19.19 -9.55
C GLU A 178 -9.93 -17.94 -10.26
N MET A 179 -8.81 -17.38 -9.77
CA MET A 179 -8.11 -16.28 -10.43
C MET A 179 -7.71 -16.65 -11.87
N ALA A 180 -7.23 -17.88 -12.09
CA ALA A 180 -6.92 -18.39 -13.43
C ALA A 180 -8.14 -18.46 -14.36
N ARG A 181 -9.34 -18.77 -13.83
CA ARG A 181 -10.58 -18.79 -14.62
C ARG A 181 -11.07 -17.39 -14.99
N LEU A 182 -10.96 -16.44 -14.06
CA LEU A 182 -11.32 -15.03 -14.27
C LEU A 182 -10.41 -14.39 -15.32
N PHE A 183 -9.10 -14.60 -15.19
CA PHE A 183 -8.07 -14.05 -16.07
C PHE A 183 -7.68 -15.00 -17.22
N ARG A 184 -8.54 -15.96 -17.60
CA ARG A 184 -8.20 -16.98 -18.63
C ARG A 184 -7.79 -16.42 -20.00
N ARG A 185 -8.20 -15.19 -20.31
CA ARG A 185 -7.87 -14.47 -21.55
C ARG A 185 -6.60 -13.63 -21.43
N HIS A 186 -6.15 -13.40 -20.19
CA HIS A 186 -4.95 -12.63 -19.83
C HIS A 186 -4.11 -13.37 -18.79
N PRO A 187 -3.64 -14.61 -19.06
CA PRO A 187 -2.82 -15.36 -18.12
C PRO A 187 -1.51 -14.65 -17.76
N GLU A 188 -1.01 -13.77 -18.64
CA GLU A 188 0.14 -12.90 -18.40
C GLU A 188 -0.04 -11.98 -17.20
N ALA A 189 -1.28 -11.57 -16.90
CA ALA A 189 -1.59 -10.71 -15.75
C ALA A 189 -1.38 -11.43 -14.41
N LEU A 190 -1.60 -12.75 -14.38
CA LEU A 190 -1.30 -13.57 -13.21
C LEU A 190 0.20 -13.81 -13.09
N ALA A 191 0.89 -14.07 -14.20
CA ALA A 191 2.35 -14.21 -14.20
C ALA A 191 3.06 -12.91 -13.75
N GLU A 192 2.49 -11.74 -14.06
CA GLU A 192 3.00 -10.45 -13.61
C GLU A 192 2.94 -10.31 -12.08
N THR A 193 1.99 -10.96 -11.39
CA THR A 193 1.94 -10.92 -9.92
C THR A 193 3.17 -11.56 -9.28
N LEU A 194 3.70 -12.62 -9.90
CA LEU A 194 4.93 -13.30 -9.47
C LEU A 194 6.15 -12.42 -9.75
N ARG A 195 6.25 -11.84 -10.96
CA ARG A 195 7.33 -10.91 -11.31
C ARG A 195 7.34 -9.69 -10.38
N PHE A 196 6.17 -9.16 -10.06
CA PHE A 196 6.01 -8.05 -9.12
C PHE A 196 6.53 -8.45 -7.73
N ALA A 197 6.16 -9.63 -7.22
CA ALA A 197 6.59 -10.12 -5.92
C ALA A 197 8.11 -10.38 -5.85
N ASP A 198 8.70 -10.91 -6.93
CA ASP A 198 10.14 -11.21 -7.01
C ASP A 198 11.02 -9.94 -6.90
N GLU A 199 10.49 -8.75 -7.20
CA GLU A 199 11.20 -7.47 -7.04
C GLU A 199 11.23 -6.98 -5.59
N LEU A 200 10.39 -7.52 -4.71
CA LEU A 200 10.16 -7.01 -3.37
C LEU A 200 11.07 -7.69 -2.35
N THR A 201 12.28 -7.14 -2.19
CA THR A 201 13.29 -7.70 -1.28
C THR A 201 13.21 -7.16 0.16
N PHE A 202 12.48 -6.06 0.38
CA PHE A 202 12.39 -5.42 1.70
C PHE A 202 11.72 -6.32 2.75
N SER A 203 12.35 -6.41 3.93
CA SER A 203 11.79 -7.05 5.11
C SER A 203 11.69 -6.06 6.27
N LEU A 204 10.64 -6.17 7.09
CA LEU A 204 10.59 -5.44 8.38
C LEU A 204 11.75 -5.83 9.32
N SER A 205 12.43 -6.95 9.06
CA SER A 205 13.65 -7.35 9.78
C SER A 205 14.84 -6.44 9.50
N ASP A 206 14.83 -5.72 8.37
CA ASP A 206 15.87 -4.76 7.99
C ASP A 206 15.77 -3.44 8.79
N LEU A 207 14.73 -3.33 9.62
CA LEU A 207 14.53 -2.21 10.54
C LEU A 207 15.21 -2.55 11.86
N GLU A 208 16.50 -2.27 11.94
CA GLU A 208 17.23 -2.27 13.20
C GLU A 208 16.93 -1.00 14.00
N TYR A 209 16.91 -1.15 15.32
CA TYR A 209 16.69 -0.05 16.24
C TYR A 209 17.91 0.87 16.23
N ASN A 210 17.75 2.05 15.61
CA ASN A 210 18.76 3.09 15.62
C ASN A 210 18.56 3.95 16.87
N TYR A 211 19.33 3.67 17.93
CA TYR A 211 19.38 4.57 19.07
C TYR A 211 20.08 5.86 18.63
N PRO A 212 19.52 7.05 18.89
CA PRO A 212 20.20 8.30 18.59
C PRO A 212 21.50 8.36 19.39
N ASP A 213 22.56 8.88 18.78
CA ASP A 213 23.79 9.19 19.50
C ASP A 213 23.45 10.24 20.57
N GLU A 214 23.46 9.84 21.84
CA GLU A 214 23.30 10.78 22.94
C GLU A 214 24.62 11.55 23.10
N PRO A 215 24.64 12.87 22.84
CA PRO A 215 25.82 13.66 23.13
C PRO A 215 26.04 13.66 24.64
N THR A 216 27.02 12.90 25.10
CA THR A 216 27.44 12.90 26.50
C THR A 216 28.20 14.19 26.79
N GLU A 217 27.71 15.02 27.72
CA GLU A 217 28.37 16.27 28.12
C GLU A 217 29.80 16.04 28.64
N SER A 218 30.07 14.86 29.18
CA SER A 218 31.34 14.47 29.79
C SER A 218 32.40 13.96 28.80
N GLY A 219 32.02 13.71 27.53
CA GLY A 219 32.88 13.01 26.56
C GLY A 219 33.11 11.53 26.86
N LEU A 220 32.39 10.94 27.82
CA LEU A 220 32.42 9.51 28.14
C LEU A 220 31.53 8.71 27.17
N GLY A 221 31.78 7.40 27.01
CA GLY A 221 30.85 6.55 26.27
C GLY A 221 29.46 6.48 26.94
N PRO A 222 28.36 6.24 26.20
CA PRO A 222 26.99 6.27 26.72
C PRO A 222 26.76 5.40 27.98
N GLN A 223 27.35 4.20 28.01
CA GLN A 223 27.25 3.29 29.15
C GLN A 223 27.91 3.86 30.42
N ALA A 224 29.08 4.49 30.29
CA ALA A 224 29.81 5.05 31.42
C ALA A 224 29.10 6.31 31.97
N GLU A 225 28.51 7.11 31.08
CA GLU A 225 27.70 8.26 31.48
C GLU A 225 26.41 7.84 32.19
N LEU A 226 25.75 6.79 31.70
CA LEU A 226 24.58 6.19 32.36
C LEU A 226 24.91 5.71 33.78
N GLU A 227 26.03 5.02 33.97
CA GLU A 227 26.46 4.56 35.30
C GLU A 227 26.73 5.72 36.26
N ARG A 228 27.35 6.81 35.78
CA ARG A 228 27.59 8.02 36.58
C ARG A 228 26.27 8.65 37.02
N LEU A 229 25.38 8.93 36.08
CA LEU A 229 24.07 9.53 36.34
C LEU A 229 23.20 8.65 37.26
N ALA A 230 23.22 7.33 37.06
CA ALA A 230 22.50 6.39 37.91
C ALA A 230 23.01 6.40 39.36
N ARG A 231 24.33 6.45 39.57
CA ARG A 231 24.93 6.57 40.92
C ARG A 231 24.60 7.90 41.58
N GLU A 232 24.66 9.01 40.85
CA GLU A 232 24.27 10.33 41.36
C GLU A 232 22.79 10.38 41.75
N GLY A 233 21.92 9.80 40.91
CA GLY A 233 20.50 9.64 41.21
C GLY A 233 20.27 8.79 42.46
N ALA A 234 21.01 7.69 42.63
CA ALA A 234 20.91 6.83 43.80
C ALA A 234 21.25 7.56 45.11
N VAL A 235 22.34 8.33 45.14
CA VAL A 235 22.73 9.13 46.31
C VAL A 235 21.68 10.18 46.66
N ARG A 236 21.08 10.85 45.66
CA ARG A 236 20.00 11.83 45.89
C ARG A 236 18.71 11.19 46.40
N ARG A 237 18.37 9.99 45.90
CA ARG A 237 17.12 9.30 46.22
C ARG A 237 17.18 8.55 47.55
N TYR A 238 18.35 8.04 47.92
CA TYR A 238 18.64 7.29 49.15
C TYR A 238 19.80 7.93 49.92
N PRO A 239 19.59 9.13 50.51
CA PRO A 239 20.57 9.71 51.41
C PRO A 239 20.71 8.86 52.68
N ALA A 240 21.92 8.86 53.25
CA ALA A 240 22.26 8.11 54.47
C ALA A 240 21.46 8.57 55.71
#